data_AF-Q3B0Q4-F1
#
_entry.id   AF-Q3B0Q4-F1
#
_cell.length_a   1.000
_cell.length_b   1.000
_cell.length_c   1.000
_cell.angle_alpha   90.00
_cell.angle_beta   90.00
_cell.angle_gamma   90.00
#
_symmetry.space_group_name_H-M   'P 1'
#
loop_
_entity.id
_entity.type
_entity.pdbx_description
1 polymer ?
#
loop_
_entity_poly.entity_id
_entity_poly.type
_entity_poly.pdbx_seq_one_letter_code
_entity_poly.pdbx_strand_id
1 'polypeptide(L)'
;MSNRNFSDLQIHINGRARDFKFYLERYILDKNIIQSKPDELIYEPTSLYSCYIHEVIVDKDTHGYFNKDGSLNRFSYPNRGIRIKNQKINKHKKCIREITNKEIMEIDDDCHNIILMNHVDHFNYWHWTFDCLTKLIIAKKLGIVKISKLRLYVIGYTELKNFQWDGLDLIGIKRSQVIFSNRKVKFKKLLNISLPSPISNSKEVIKLVKSALDQQLGLSGLSNIEKVQNGKVGEKLFIKRGNAKNNRTIDNIEEVKLLCIDKGYSVIDPGEMSLLEQIEVFRKSTKVVGVHGSAFVNMLYMKSGSVIELFTKEYCPLHEFALAKHCSLDYKIIESDVNNRIDLKKLENLL
;
A
#
# COMPACT_ATOMS: atom_id res chain seq x y z
N MET A 1 -31.90 12.85 -3.61
CA MET A 1 -32.20 12.11 -4.84
C MET A 1 -31.76 12.93 -6.03
N SER A 2 -30.75 12.48 -6.76
CA SER A 2 -30.50 12.84 -8.16
C SER A 2 -29.48 11.84 -8.71
N ASN A 3 -29.97 10.86 -9.47
CA ASN A 3 -29.16 9.97 -10.27
C ASN A 3 -28.34 10.81 -11.25
N ARG A 4 -27.01 10.83 -11.12
CA ARG A 4 -26.14 11.27 -12.22
C ARG A 4 -25.65 10.04 -12.95
N ASN A 5 -26.05 9.95 -14.22
CA ASN A 5 -25.65 8.91 -15.16
C ASN A 5 -24.12 8.87 -15.31
N PHE A 6 -23.57 7.66 -15.27
CA PHE A 6 -22.14 7.35 -15.49
C PHE A 6 -21.75 7.29 -16.98
N SER A 7 -22.59 7.81 -17.89
CA SER A 7 -22.43 7.65 -19.33
C SER A 7 -21.43 8.60 -19.99
N ASP A 8 -21.00 9.67 -19.32
CA ASP A 8 -20.35 10.79 -20.02
C ASP A 8 -18.81 10.80 -19.93
N LEU A 9 -18.20 9.75 -19.36
CA LEU A 9 -16.76 9.52 -19.50
C LEU A 9 -16.48 8.72 -20.79
N GLN A 10 -16.47 9.41 -21.93
CA GLN A 10 -15.86 8.88 -23.15
C GLN A 10 -14.33 8.93 -23.01
N ILE A 11 -13.74 7.88 -22.45
CA ILE A 11 -12.31 7.64 -22.53
C ILE A 11 -12.08 6.63 -23.66
N HIS A 12 -11.48 7.07 -24.78
CA HIS A 12 -11.00 6.17 -25.82
C HIS A 12 -9.73 5.45 -25.34
N ILE A 13 -9.91 4.30 -24.68
CA ILE A 13 -8.82 3.46 -24.18
C ILE A 13 -8.57 2.32 -25.17
N ASN A 14 -7.47 2.40 -25.93
CA ASN A 14 -6.95 1.27 -26.69
C ASN A 14 -5.81 0.60 -25.90
N GLY A 15 -6.00 -0.67 -25.53
CA GLY A 15 -4.95 -1.53 -24.96
C GLY A 15 -5.15 -1.87 -23.47
N ARG A 16 -5.43 -3.16 -23.20
CA ARG A 16 -5.56 -3.82 -21.86
C ARG A 16 -6.80 -3.49 -21.01
N ALA A 17 -7.97 -3.38 -21.66
CA ALA A 17 -9.29 -3.30 -21.02
C ALA A 17 -9.77 -4.59 -20.28
N ARG A 18 -8.89 -5.53 -19.91
CA ARG A 18 -9.32 -6.73 -19.13
C ARG A 18 -9.37 -6.49 -17.63
N ASP A 19 -8.59 -5.53 -17.12
CA ASP A 19 -8.54 -5.27 -15.69
C ASP A 19 -9.73 -4.40 -15.23
N PHE A 20 -10.16 -3.42 -16.04
CA PHE A 20 -11.21 -2.46 -15.65
C PHE A 20 -12.59 -3.10 -15.38
N LYS A 21 -13.07 -3.96 -16.29
CA LYS A 21 -14.35 -4.66 -16.13
C LYS A 21 -14.33 -5.61 -14.92
N PHE A 22 -13.18 -6.23 -14.65
CA PHE A 22 -12.96 -7.10 -13.49
C PHE A 22 -13.03 -6.35 -12.15
N TYR A 23 -12.51 -5.12 -12.09
CA TYR A 23 -12.56 -4.28 -10.87
C TYR A 23 -13.96 -3.71 -10.59
N LEU A 24 -14.74 -3.40 -11.64
CA LEU A 24 -16.09 -2.85 -11.52
C LEU A 24 -17.16 -3.91 -11.20
N GLU A 25 -17.10 -5.10 -11.83
CA GLU A 25 -18.11 -6.16 -11.65
C GLU A 25 -18.11 -6.77 -10.23
N ARG A 26 -16.95 -6.80 -9.56
CA ARG A 26 -16.82 -7.31 -8.19
C ARG A 26 -17.31 -6.32 -7.12
N TYR A 27 -17.55 -5.07 -7.49
CA TYR A 27 -18.07 -4.02 -6.60
C TYR A 27 -19.58 -4.18 -6.30
N ILE A 28 -20.27 -5.12 -6.99
CA ILE A 28 -21.74 -5.22 -7.01
C ILE A 28 -22.28 -6.46 -6.24
N LEU A 29 -21.46 -7.41 -5.80
CA LEU A 29 -21.96 -8.67 -5.24
C LEU A 29 -21.82 -8.81 -3.70
N ASP A 30 -22.96 -9.25 -3.14
CA ASP A 30 -23.21 -9.95 -1.87
C ASP A 30 -23.53 -9.15 -0.60
N LYS A 31 -24.84 -8.96 -0.40
CA LYS A 31 -25.51 -8.89 0.90
C LYS A 31 -26.25 -10.20 1.13
N ASN A 32 -25.81 -11.04 2.08
CA ASN A 32 -26.66 -12.00 2.79
C ASN A 32 -25.97 -12.44 4.11
N ILE A 33 -26.74 -12.49 5.20
CA ILE A 33 -26.29 -12.66 6.59
C ILE A 33 -26.44 -14.13 7.00
N ILE A 34 -25.44 -14.71 7.68
CA ILE A 34 -25.58 -15.94 8.48
C ILE A 34 -25.01 -15.67 9.88
N GLN A 35 -25.80 -15.96 10.92
CA GLN A 35 -25.39 -15.88 12.33
C GLN A 35 -24.63 -17.16 12.75
N SER A 36 -23.46 -17.03 13.40
CA SER A 36 -22.87 -18.08 14.22
C SER A 36 -21.93 -17.53 15.33
N LYS A 37 -21.49 -18.43 16.22
CA LYS A 37 -21.14 -18.29 17.66
C LYS A 37 -19.78 -17.59 18.00
N PRO A 38 -19.55 -17.21 19.27
CA PRO A 38 -18.62 -16.15 19.70
C PRO A 38 -17.10 -16.36 19.57
N ASP A 39 -16.60 -17.52 19.12
CA ASP A 39 -15.15 -17.80 19.03
C ASP A 39 -14.55 -17.59 17.63
N GLU A 40 -15.38 -17.26 16.64
CA GLU A 40 -14.94 -16.88 15.28
C GLU A 40 -15.51 -15.51 14.94
N LEU A 41 -14.71 -14.46 15.13
CA LEU A 41 -15.07 -13.12 14.67
C LEU A 41 -14.83 -13.03 13.16
N ILE A 42 -15.91 -13.25 12.39
CA ILE A 42 -15.99 -12.97 10.96
C ILE A 42 -16.50 -11.54 10.77
N TYR A 43 -15.70 -10.70 10.12
CA TYR A 43 -16.12 -9.38 9.65
C TYR A 43 -16.09 -9.35 8.12
N GLU A 44 -17.22 -8.99 7.52
CA GLU A 44 -17.40 -8.90 6.07
C GLU A 44 -17.69 -7.43 5.70
N PRO A 45 -16.84 -6.84 4.83
CA PRO A 45 -17.06 -7.03 3.40
C PRO A 45 -15.75 -7.29 2.61
N THR A 46 -15.34 -8.46 2.14
CA THR A 46 -15.64 -9.89 2.32
C THR A 46 -14.35 -10.61 1.86
N SER A 47 -13.23 -10.54 2.59
CA SER A 47 -12.99 -11.48 3.68
C SER A 47 -11.60 -11.20 4.25
N LEU A 48 -11.60 -10.32 5.27
CA LEU A 48 -10.43 -10.07 6.09
C LEU A 48 -10.33 -11.21 7.09
N TYR A 49 -9.42 -12.15 6.85
CA TYR A 49 -9.21 -13.26 7.79
C TYR A 49 -8.10 -12.88 8.75
N SER A 50 -8.44 -12.69 10.02
CA SER A 50 -7.46 -12.79 11.10
C SER A 50 -7.56 -14.17 11.72
N CYS A 51 -6.54 -15.00 11.53
CA CYS A 51 -6.46 -16.29 12.18
C CYS A 51 -5.07 -16.51 12.77
N TYR A 52 -5.01 -17.29 13.84
CA TYR A 52 -3.75 -17.88 14.25
C TYR A 52 -3.51 -19.12 13.39
N ILE A 53 -2.40 -19.11 12.65
CA ILE A 53 -1.91 -20.29 11.93
C ILE A 53 -0.82 -20.96 12.75
N HIS A 54 -0.82 -22.28 12.71
CA HIS A 54 0.00 -23.11 13.60
C HIS A 54 0.99 -23.95 12.80
N GLU A 55 2.17 -24.17 13.38
CA GLU A 55 3.23 -25.02 12.80
C GLU A 55 3.56 -24.64 11.35
N VAL A 56 3.84 -23.36 11.12
CA VAL A 56 4.13 -22.83 9.78
C VAL A 56 5.60 -22.48 9.60
N ILE A 57 6.12 -22.70 8.40
CA ILE A 57 7.50 -22.36 8.04
C ILE A 57 7.48 -21.19 7.07
N VAL A 58 8.18 -20.11 7.40
CA VAL A 58 8.34 -18.96 6.52
C VAL A 58 9.76 -18.94 5.96
N ASP A 59 9.87 -18.66 4.67
CA ASP A 59 11.13 -18.57 3.94
C ASP A 59 11.15 -17.25 3.17
N LYS A 60 12.30 -16.57 3.18
CA LYS A 60 12.51 -15.31 2.47
C LYS A 60 12.29 -15.47 0.96
N ASP A 61 12.60 -16.64 0.42
CA ASP A 61 12.61 -16.89 -1.02
C ASP A 61 11.23 -17.25 -1.58
N THR A 62 10.24 -17.55 -0.73
CA THR A 62 8.94 -18.07 -1.17
C THR A 62 7.84 -17.02 -1.15
N HIS A 63 8.07 -15.90 -0.45
CA HIS A 63 7.09 -14.83 -0.25
C HIS A 63 5.75 -15.38 0.26
N GLY A 64 5.83 -16.35 1.16
CA GLY A 64 4.71 -17.11 1.70
C GLY A 64 5.11 -17.92 2.93
N TYR A 65 4.16 -18.71 3.43
CA TYR A 65 4.40 -19.70 4.47
C TYR A 65 3.97 -21.09 4.01
N PHE A 66 4.72 -22.10 4.45
CA PHE A 66 4.35 -23.50 4.31
C PHE A 66 3.54 -23.93 5.53
N ASN A 67 2.42 -24.59 5.27
CA ASN A 67 1.65 -25.32 6.27
C ASN A 67 2.36 -26.64 6.64
N LYS A 68 1.92 -27.26 7.75
CA LYS A 68 2.40 -28.58 8.20
C LYS A 68 2.26 -29.69 7.13
N ASP A 69 1.25 -29.59 6.28
CA ASP A 69 1.02 -30.53 5.16
C ASP A 69 1.93 -30.26 3.93
N GLY A 70 2.78 -29.24 4.00
CA GLY A 70 3.69 -28.83 2.93
C GLY A 70 3.06 -27.91 1.88
N SER A 71 1.78 -27.53 2.01
CA SER A 71 1.14 -26.56 1.11
C SER A 71 1.68 -25.14 1.33
N LEU A 72 1.88 -24.40 0.25
CA LEU A 72 2.41 -23.02 0.27
C LEU A 72 1.27 -22.01 0.13
N ASN A 73 1.17 -21.08 1.08
CA ASN A 73 0.31 -19.90 1.01
C ASN A 73 1.16 -18.66 0.78
N ARG A 74 0.89 -17.89 -0.27
CA ARG A 74 1.64 -16.67 -0.59
C ARG A 74 1.04 -15.44 0.09
N PHE A 75 1.89 -14.48 0.50
CA PHE A 75 1.47 -13.28 1.22
C PHE A 75 0.88 -12.17 0.33
N SER A 76 1.15 -12.16 -0.99
CA SER A 76 1.05 -10.93 -1.79
C SER A 76 0.44 -11.06 -3.18
N TYR A 77 -0.33 -12.11 -3.46
CA TYR A 77 -1.17 -12.10 -4.65
C TYR A 77 -2.60 -12.42 -4.22
N PRO A 78 -3.62 -11.89 -4.94
CA PRO A 78 -4.92 -12.52 -4.88
C PRO A 78 -4.65 -14.02 -4.98
N ASN A 79 -5.32 -14.82 -4.17
CA ASN A 79 -5.66 -16.15 -4.64
C ASN A 79 -6.41 -15.92 -5.96
N ARG A 80 -5.68 -15.79 -7.09
CA ARG A 80 -6.19 -15.70 -8.44
C ARG A 80 -6.75 -17.08 -8.73
N GLY A 81 -7.85 -17.43 -8.06
CA GLY A 81 -8.45 -18.76 -8.01
C GLY A 81 -7.55 -19.80 -8.62
N ILE A 82 -6.40 -20.09 -7.99
CA ILE A 82 -5.64 -21.26 -8.37
C ILE A 82 -6.51 -22.38 -7.80
N ARG A 83 -7.57 -22.73 -8.54
CA ARG A 83 -7.82 -24.12 -8.81
C ARG A 83 -6.45 -24.62 -9.20
N ILE A 84 -5.82 -25.33 -8.27
CA ILE A 84 -4.68 -26.18 -8.56
C ILE A 84 -5.25 -27.19 -9.56
N LYS A 85 -5.36 -26.81 -10.83
CA LYS A 85 -5.52 -27.73 -11.94
C LYS A 85 -4.17 -28.39 -12.04
N ASN A 86 -3.90 -29.37 -11.17
CA ASN A 86 -2.87 -30.40 -11.26
C ASN A 86 -1.69 -30.04 -12.17
N GLN A 87 -1.07 -28.88 -12.00
CA GLN A 87 0.13 -28.52 -12.74
C GLN A 87 1.25 -29.17 -11.95
N LYS A 88 1.51 -30.42 -12.33
CA LYS A 88 2.61 -31.30 -11.95
C LYS A 88 3.41 -30.79 -10.73
N ILE A 89 2.94 -31.22 -9.57
CA ILE A 89 3.52 -31.13 -8.22
C ILE A 89 4.99 -31.63 -8.13
N ASN A 90 5.57 -32.17 -9.22
CA ASN A 90 6.88 -32.80 -9.20
C ASN A 90 8.07 -31.83 -9.11
N LYS A 91 7.99 -30.59 -9.63
CA LYS A 91 9.09 -29.60 -9.46
C LYS A 91 9.14 -29.04 -8.03
N HIS A 92 7.99 -28.87 -7.37
CA HIS A 92 7.93 -28.37 -6.00
C HIS A 92 8.22 -29.43 -4.94
N LYS A 93 7.97 -30.72 -5.16
CA LYS A 93 8.44 -31.78 -4.23
C LYS A 93 9.96 -31.81 -4.09
N LYS A 94 10.71 -31.48 -5.15
CA LYS A 94 12.17 -31.33 -5.10
C LYS A 94 12.57 -30.10 -4.28
N CYS A 95 11.91 -28.96 -4.50
CA CYS A 95 12.08 -27.78 -3.65
C CYS A 95 11.70 -28.04 -2.19
N ILE A 96 10.62 -28.76 -1.88
CA ILE A 96 10.22 -29.09 -0.50
C ILE A 96 11.32 -29.91 0.19
N ARG A 97 11.88 -30.93 -0.48
CA ARG A 97 13.00 -31.74 0.03
C ARG A 97 14.31 -30.97 0.17
N GLU A 98 14.63 -30.08 -0.77
CA GLU A 98 15.81 -29.21 -0.68
C GLU A 98 15.61 -28.08 0.35
N ILE A 99 14.35 -27.66 0.59
CA ILE A 99 13.98 -26.63 1.56
C ILE A 99 14.11 -27.16 2.99
N THR A 100 13.73 -28.41 3.23
CA THR A 100 13.89 -29.11 4.52
C THR A 100 15.35 -29.39 4.89
N ASN A 101 16.29 -29.31 3.94
CA ASN A 101 17.72 -29.61 4.16
C ASN A 101 18.59 -28.40 4.54
N LYS A 102 18.06 -27.17 4.51
CA LYS A 102 18.76 -26.00 5.05
C LYS A 102 18.37 -25.82 6.51
N GLU A 103 19.33 -25.53 7.39
CA GLU A 103 19.10 -25.26 8.83
C GLU A 103 17.84 -24.40 9.04
N ILE A 104 16.80 -25.01 9.59
CA ILE A 104 15.56 -24.32 9.95
C ILE A 104 15.82 -23.75 11.34
N MET A 105 15.77 -22.43 11.48
CA MET A 105 15.72 -21.82 12.79
C MET A 105 14.31 -22.08 13.34
N GLU A 106 14.20 -23.03 14.27
CA GLU A 106 12.98 -23.16 15.04
C GLU A 106 12.91 -21.99 16.01
N ILE A 107 11.85 -21.20 15.90
CA ILE A 107 11.54 -20.20 16.89
C ILE A 107 10.65 -20.90 17.91
N ASP A 108 11.33 -21.49 18.89
CA ASP A 108 10.73 -22.03 20.10
C ASP A 108 10.42 -20.89 21.09
N ASP A 109 9.68 -19.92 20.59
CA ASP A 109 9.41 -18.69 21.31
C ASP A 109 7.95 -18.79 21.75
N ASP A 110 7.74 -18.86 23.07
CA ASP A 110 6.44 -18.80 23.77
C ASP A 110 5.68 -17.47 23.50
N CYS A 111 6.13 -16.68 22.53
CA CYS A 111 5.51 -15.45 22.10
C CYS A 111 4.27 -15.74 21.24
N HIS A 112 3.14 -15.90 21.92
CA HIS A 112 1.80 -16.08 21.35
C HIS A 112 1.30 -14.96 20.41
N ASN A 113 2.09 -13.92 20.16
CA ASN A 113 1.68 -12.65 19.55
C ASN A 113 2.65 -12.19 18.45
N ILE A 114 3.02 -13.11 17.55
CA ILE A 114 3.89 -12.81 16.42
C ILE A 114 3.05 -12.46 15.20
N ILE A 115 3.36 -11.37 14.49
CA ILE A 115 2.81 -11.08 13.17
C ILE A 115 3.94 -11.01 12.14
N LEU A 116 3.66 -11.46 10.93
CA LEU A 116 4.58 -11.33 9.81
C LEU A 116 4.25 -10.09 8.97
N MET A 117 5.25 -9.25 8.76
CA MET A 117 5.12 -8.00 8.00
C MET A 117 5.36 -8.17 6.50
N ASN A 118 5.90 -9.32 6.08
CA ASN A 118 6.32 -9.54 4.70
C ASN A 118 5.19 -9.30 3.69
N HIS A 119 5.44 -8.34 2.81
CA HIS A 119 4.86 -8.21 1.48
C HIS A 119 6.03 -8.22 0.47
N VAL A 120 5.84 -8.74 -0.75
CA VAL A 120 6.91 -8.77 -1.77
C VAL A 120 7.49 -7.40 -2.05
N ASP A 121 6.62 -6.38 -2.06
CA ASP A 121 6.93 -4.99 -2.37
C ASP A 121 6.88 -4.07 -1.14
N HIS A 122 7.10 -4.56 0.09
CA HIS A 122 6.98 -3.72 1.28
C HIS A 122 7.96 -2.54 1.33
N PHE A 123 9.02 -2.56 0.50
CA PHE A 123 9.94 -1.44 0.30
C PHE A 123 9.32 -0.27 -0.47
N ASN A 124 8.12 -0.47 -1.05
CA ASN A 124 7.30 0.53 -1.72
C ASN A 124 6.31 1.16 -0.73
N TYR A 125 6.19 2.47 -0.75
CA TYR A 125 5.39 3.22 0.22
C TYR A 125 3.88 2.90 0.15
N TRP A 126 3.34 2.58 -1.03
CA TRP A 126 1.95 2.13 -1.18
C TRP A 126 1.71 0.83 -0.44
N HIS A 127 2.50 -0.19 -0.77
CA HIS A 127 2.33 -1.52 -0.19
C HIS A 127 2.60 -1.54 1.31
N TRP A 128 3.57 -0.73 1.75
CA TRP A 128 3.76 -0.53 3.17
C TRP A 128 2.51 0.05 3.85
N THR A 129 1.92 1.09 3.27
CA THR A 129 0.79 1.80 3.88
C THR A 129 -0.50 0.99 3.84
N PHE A 130 -0.85 0.41 2.69
CA PHE A 130 -2.15 -0.23 2.49
C PHE A 130 -2.14 -1.75 2.67
N ASP A 131 -0.99 -2.43 2.59
CA ASP A 131 -0.90 -3.88 2.81
C ASP A 131 -0.22 -4.24 4.14
N CYS A 132 0.88 -3.56 4.51
CA CYS A 132 1.61 -3.88 5.74
C CYS A 132 1.00 -3.20 6.98
N LEU A 133 0.85 -1.87 7.00
CA LEU A 133 0.31 -1.14 8.15
C LEU A 133 -1.15 -1.48 8.42
N THR A 134 -1.95 -1.74 7.39
CA THR A 134 -3.35 -2.17 7.53
C THR A 134 -3.48 -3.40 8.44
N LYS A 135 -2.57 -4.38 8.36
CA LYS A 135 -2.57 -5.55 9.25
C LYS A 135 -2.47 -5.14 10.72
N LEU A 136 -1.55 -4.23 11.03
CA LEU A 136 -1.32 -3.74 12.38
C LEU A 136 -2.49 -2.89 12.88
N ILE A 137 -3.07 -2.05 12.01
CA ILE A 137 -4.26 -1.25 12.29
C ILE A 137 -5.44 -2.15 12.64
N ILE A 138 -5.63 -3.24 11.91
CA ILE A 138 -6.70 -4.21 12.16
C ILE A 138 -6.46 -4.95 13.48
N ALA A 139 -5.23 -5.43 13.72
CA ALA A 139 -4.87 -6.07 14.98
C ALA A 139 -5.17 -5.16 16.19
N LYS A 140 -4.84 -3.88 16.08
CA LYS A 140 -5.11 -2.84 17.09
C LYS A 140 -6.62 -2.63 17.26
N LYS A 141 -7.34 -2.39 16.17
CA LYS A 141 -8.77 -2.00 16.18
C LYS A 141 -9.67 -3.11 16.69
N LEU A 142 -9.36 -4.37 16.35
CA LEU A 142 -10.11 -5.54 16.80
C LEU A 142 -9.69 -6.03 18.19
N GLY A 143 -8.64 -5.42 18.78
CA GLY A 143 -8.16 -5.84 20.10
C GLY A 143 -7.62 -7.27 20.16
N ILE A 144 -7.27 -7.86 19.01
CA ILE A 144 -6.73 -9.23 18.91
C ILE A 144 -5.51 -9.39 19.82
N VAL A 145 -4.68 -8.34 19.86
CA VAL A 145 -3.49 -8.29 20.68
C VAL A 145 -3.17 -6.85 21.07
N LYS A 146 -2.73 -6.64 22.32
CA LYS A 146 -2.20 -5.35 22.76
C LYS A 146 -0.96 -5.03 21.92
N ILE A 147 -0.95 -3.87 21.27
CA ILE A 147 0.14 -3.44 20.38
C ILE A 147 1.52 -3.52 21.06
N SER A 148 1.62 -3.20 22.35
CA SER A 148 2.86 -3.30 23.13
C SER A 148 3.40 -4.72 23.32
N LYS A 149 2.58 -5.76 23.09
CA LYS A 149 2.96 -7.18 23.19
C LYS A 149 3.23 -7.83 21.84
N LEU A 150 3.04 -7.12 20.74
CA LEU A 150 3.20 -7.66 19.40
C LEU A 150 4.69 -7.79 19.06
N ARG A 151 5.09 -8.88 18.41
CA ARG A 151 6.41 -9.05 17.81
C ARG A 151 6.28 -9.12 16.30
N LEU A 152 6.96 -8.22 15.59
CA LEU A 152 6.88 -8.08 14.14
C LEU A 152 8.08 -8.79 13.53
N TYR A 153 7.83 -9.87 12.79
CA TYR A 153 8.88 -10.51 12.03
C TYR A 153 8.94 -9.93 10.62
N VAL A 154 10.17 -9.60 10.20
CA VAL A 154 10.51 -9.15 8.86
C VAL A 154 11.54 -10.13 8.31
N ILE A 155 11.13 -10.96 7.35
CA ILE A 155 11.95 -12.04 6.82
C ILE A 155 12.56 -11.68 5.46
N GLY A 156 13.85 -11.92 5.27
CA GLY A 156 14.59 -11.65 4.03
C GLY A 156 15.16 -10.24 3.91
N TYR A 157 15.09 -9.45 4.98
CA TYR A 157 15.57 -8.09 5.05
C TYR A 157 16.30 -7.88 6.38
N THR A 158 17.31 -7.02 6.39
CA THR A 158 18.11 -6.68 7.57
C THR A 158 17.72 -5.35 8.19
N GLU A 159 16.96 -4.53 7.48
CA GLU A 159 16.55 -3.20 7.91
C GLU A 159 15.24 -2.77 7.23
N LEU A 160 14.60 -1.76 7.82
CA LEU A 160 13.47 -1.04 7.24
C LEU A 160 13.92 0.36 6.81
N LYS A 161 13.31 0.89 5.75
CA LYS A 161 13.52 2.27 5.31
C LYS A 161 12.92 3.26 6.30
N ASN A 162 13.34 4.53 6.23
CA ASN A 162 12.88 5.58 7.14
C ASN A 162 11.34 5.70 7.21
N PHE A 163 10.65 5.80 6.07
CA PHE A 163 9.18 5.89 6.05
C PHE A 163 8.50 4.66 6.68
N GLN A 164 9.15 3.49 6.65
CA GLN A 164 8.61 2.28 7.25
C GLN A 164 8.71 2.35 8.77
N TRP A 165 9.87 2.77 9.28
CA TRP A 165 10.06 3.06 10.70
C TRP A 165 9.11 4.14 11.18
N ASP A 166 8.99 5.26 10.47
CA ASP A 166 8.08 6.34 10.84
C ASP A 166 6.62 5.86 10.90
N GLY A 167 6.21 5.01 9.95
CA GLY A 167 4.89 4.39 9.95
C GLY A 167 4.65 3.47 11.15
N LEU A 168 5.68 2.72 11.60
CA LEU A 168 5.62 1.91 12.83
C LEU A 168 5.55 2.78 14.09
N ASP A 169 6.38 3.82 14.15
CA ASP A 169 6.41 4.76 15.27
C ASP A 169 5.03 5.45 15.41
N LEU A 170 4.41 5.85 14.29
CA LEU A 170 3.07 6.47 14.27
C LEU A 170 1.96 5.56 14.81
N ILE A 171 2.02 4.24 14.60
CA ILE A 171 1.03 3.30 15.15
C ILE A 171 1.35 2.85 16.59
N GLY A 172 2.53 3.23 17.11
CA GLY A 172 3.00 2.94 18.46
C GLY A 172 3.81 1.64 18.59
N ILE A 173 4.44 1.17 17.50
CA ILE A 173 5.33 0.00 17.51
C ILE A 173 6.76 0.46 17.77
N LYS A 174 7.39 -0.09 18.82
CA LYS A 174 8.78 0.21 19.15
C LYS A 174 9.75 -0.61 18.30
N ARG A 175 10.94 -0.08 18.03
CA ARG A 175 12.04 -0.78 17.35
C ARG A 175 12.35 -2.15 17.96
N SER A 176 12.30 -2.27 19.29
CA SER A 176 12.55 -3.52 20.02
C SER A 176 11.52 -4.63 19.75
N GLN A 177 10.38 -4.29 19.13
CA GLN A 177 9.35 -5.27 18.75
C GLN A 177 9.61 -5.87 17.36
N VAL A 178 10.52 -5.29 16.57
CA VAL A 178 10.83 -5.74 15.21
C VAL A 178 12.00 -6.71 15.23
N ILE A 179 11.82 -7.86 14.58
CA ILE A 179 12.82 -8.92 14.48
C ILE A 179 13.08 -9.21 13.02
N PHE A 180 14.32 -9.02 12.63
CA PHE A 180 14.81 -9.34 11.31
C PHE A 180 15.31 -10.77 11.27
N SER A 181 15.00 -11.49 10.20
CA SER A 181 15.58 -12.81 9.95
C SER A 181 15.82 -13.02 8.47
N ASN A 182 17.03 -13.43 8.11
CA ASN A 182 17.37 -13.85 6.74
C ASN A 182 17.34 -15.38 6.58
N ARG A 183 16.87 -16.10 7.59
CA ARG A 183 16.83 -17.56 7.63
C ARG A 183 15.40 -18.06 7.48
N LYS A 184 15.27 -19.36 7.26
CA LYS A 184 13.98 -20.04 7.38
C LYS A 184 13.59 -20.09 8.85
N VAL A 185 12.35 -19.73 9.10
CA VAL A 185 11.82 -19.65 10.45
C VAL A 185 10.59 -20.53 10.55
N LYS A 186 10.59 -21.44 11.53
CA LYS A 186 9.39 -22.17 11.91
C LYS A 186 8.71 -21.48 13.09
N PHE A 187 7.43 -21.16 12.93
CA PHE A 187 6.58 -20.57 13.95
C PHE A 187 5.60 -21.63 14.46
N LYS A 188 5.58 -21.86 15.78
CA LYS A 188 4.55 -22.69 16.44
C LYS A 188 3.15 -22.08 16.28
N LYS A 189 3.07 -20.76 16.42
CA LYS A 189 1.84 -19.96 16.28
C LYS A 189 2.18 -18.59 15.68
N LEU A 190 1.47 -18.21 14.64
CA LEU A 190 1.65 -16.95 13.92
C LEU A 190 0.29 -16.27 13.74
N LEU A 191 0.17 -15.01 14.13
CA LEU A 191 -0.99 -14.18 13.80
C LEU A 191 -0.90 -13.80 12.32
N ASN A 192 -1.82 -14.35 11.54
CA ASN A 192 -1.97 -14.02 10.13
C ASN A 192 -3.17 -13.09 9.95
N ILE A 193 -2.94 -11.91 9.40
CA ILE A 193 -3.99 -11.02 8.95
C ILE A 193 -3.89 -10.96 7.43
N SER A 194 -4.78 -11.68 6.78
CA SER A 194 -4.84 -11.76 5.33
C SER A 194 -5.72 -10.64 4.81
N LEU A 195 -5.14 -9.79 3.96
CA LEU A 195 -5.84 -8.80 3.17
C LEU A 195 -5.92 -9.34 1.73
N PRO A 196 -7.10 -9.74 1.23
CA PRO A 196 -7.22 -10.13 -0.16
C PRO A 196 -6.81 -8.97 -1.06
N SER A 197 -5.74 -9.08 -1.85
CA SER A 197 -5.52 -8.13 -2.95
C SER A 197 -6.64 -8.34 -3.98
N PRO A 198 -7.33 -7.29 -4.48
CA PRO A 198 -6.93 -5.89 -4.51
C PRO A 198 -7.61 -4.98 -3.47
N ILE A 199 -8.01 -5.51 -2.31
CA ILE A 199 -8.71 -4.76 -1.27
C ILE A 199 -7.87 -3.58 -0.74
N SER A 200 -6.55 -3.53 -0.95
CA SER A 200 -5.75 -2.34 -0.65
C SER A 200 -6.20 -1.07 -1.40
N ASN A 201 -6.91 -1.21 -2.52
CA ASN A 201 -7.53 -0.09 -3.24
C ASN A 201 -9.01 0.13 -2.87
N SER A 202 -9.56 -0.67 -1.94
CA SER A 202 -10.97 -0.57 -1.56
C SER A 202 -11.21 0.68 -0.72
N LYS A 203 -12.42 1.22 -0.85
CA LYS A 203 -12.92 2.33 -0.04
C LYS A 203 -12.76 2.06 1.46
N GLU A 204 -13.03 0.83 1.89
CA GLU A 204 -13.04 0.39 3.27
C GLU A 204 -11.63 0.39 3.85
N VAL A 205 -10.64 -0.16 3.14
CA VAL A 205 -9.24 -0.15 3.59
C VAL A 205 -8.68 1.27 3.57
N ILE A 206 -8.90 2.03 2.51
CA ILE A 206 -8.42 3.42 2.44
C ILE A 206 -8.98 4.25 3.60
N LYS A 207 -10.29 4.14 3.88
CA LYS A 207 -10.92 4.82 5.01
C LYS A 207 -10.40 4.33 6.35
N LEU A 208 -10.20 3.02 6.51
CA LEU A 208 -9.66 2.43 7.72
C LEU A 208 -8.26 2.96 8.03
N VAL A 209 -7.38 2.92 7.03
CA VAL A 209 -6.01 3.42 7.14
C VAL A 209 -6.01 4.91 7.45
N LYS A 210 -6.73 5.71 6.64
CA LYS A 210 -6.82 7.16 6.86
C LYS A 210 -7.30 7.50 8.27
N SER A 211 -8.41 6.89 8.71
CA SER A 211 -8.99 7.15 10.03
C SER A 211 -8.03 6.76 11.16
N ALA A 212 -7.31 5.64 11.02
CA ALA A 212 -6.36 5.21 12.02
C ALA A 212 -5.17 6.16 12.11
N LEU A 213 -4.60 6.58 10.98
CA LEU A 213 -3.48 7.51 10.93
C LEU A 213 -3.88 8.90 11.44
N ASP A 214 -5.02 9.44 11.02
CA ASP A 214 -5.57 10.72 11.51
C ASP A 214 -5.74 10.69 13.04
N GLN A 215 -6.26 9.59 13.59
CA GLN A 215 -6.42 9.41 15.03
C GLN A 215 -5.07 9.41 15.75
N GLN A 216 -4.06 8.71 15.24
CA GLN A 216 -2.74 8.70 15.86
C GLN A 216 -2.07 10.08 15.79
N LEU A 217 -2.21 10.80 14.67
CA LEU A 217 -1.73 12.17 14.54
C LEU A 217 -2.41 13.13 15.53
N GLY A 218 -3.71 12.95 15.78
CA GLY A 218 -4.44 13.70 16.81
C GLY A 218 -3.95 13.40 18.23
N LEU A 219 -3.73 12.13 18.56
CA LEU A 219 -3.29 11.70 19.89
C LEU A 219 -1.84 12.07 20.22
N SER A 220 -0.97 12.15 19.22
CA SER A 220 0.44 12.51 19.36
C SER A 220 0.68 14.00 19.60
N GLY A 221 -0.36 14.84 19.61
CA GLY A 221 -0.20 16.30 19.67
C GLY A 221 0.38 16.91 18.40
N LEU A 222 0.70 16.07 17.40
CA LEU A 222 1.16 16.43 16.06
C LEU A 222 0.00 16.93 15.17
N SER A 223 -1.20 17.13 15.74
CA SER A 223 -2.29 17.88 15.11
C SER A 223 -1.93 19.36 14.92
N ASN A 224 -1.03 19.89 15.75
CA ASN A 224 -0.54 21.27 15.74
C ASN A 224 0.94 21.35 15.33
N ILE A 225 1.37 20.61 14.30
CA ILE A 225 2.67 20.88 13.66
C ILE A 225 2.57 22.23 12.94
N GLU A 226 2.63 23.30 13.73
CA GLU A 226 2.96 24.63 13.27
C GLU A 226 4.48 24.78 13.29
N LYS A 227 5.00 25.10 12.11
CA LYS A 227 6.34 25.61 11.82
C LYS A 227 7.44 24.57 11.64
N VAL A 228 7.49 23.98 10.44
CA VAL A 228 8.76 24.00 9.69
C VAL A 228 9.13 25.46 9.42
N GLN A 229 10.00 26.02 10.27
CA GLN A 229 10.70 27.27 9.99
C GLN A 229 11.81 27.00 8.97
N ASN A 230 11.48 27.25 7.70
CA ASN A 230 12.29 27.98 6.70
C ASN A 230 12.02 27.44 5.30
N GLY A 231 11.30 28.25 4.50
CA GLY A 231 11.32 28.18 3.05
C GLY A 231 10.07 27.61 2.38
N LYS A 232 9.14 28.49 2.03
CA LYS A 232 8.39 28.48 0.74
C LYS A 232 7.67 27.21 0.27
N VAL A 233 7.42 26.17 1.06
CA VAL A 233 6.55 25.07 0.59
C VAL A 233 5.10 25.56 0.61
N GLY A 234 4.61 25.97 -0.57
CA GLY A 234 3.28 26.54 -0.77
C GLY A 234 2.17 25.49 -0.85
N GLU A 235 0.93 25.95 -1.00
CA GLU A 235 -0.24 25.08 -1.18
C GLU A 235 -0.19 24.27 -2.49
N LYS A 236 0.70 24.64 -3.43
CA LYS A 236 0.89 23.97 -4.71
C LYS A 236 2.21 23.20 -4.71
N LEU A 237 2.15 21.88 -4.91
CA LEU A 237 3.31 20.99 -4.86
C LEU A 237 3.56 20.31 -6.19
N PHE A 238 4.78 20.39 -6.69
CA PHE A 238 5.27 19.51 -7.73
C PHE A 238 6.13 18.43 -7.07
N ILE A 239 5.65 17.19 -7.09
CA ILE A 239 6.38 16.06 -6.52
C ILE A 239 7.34 15.50 -7.57
N LYS A 240 8.63 15.59 -7.29
CA LYS A 240 9.63 14.95 -8.17
C LYS A 240 9.66 13.46 -7.91
N ARG A 241 10.01 12.73 -8.96
CA ARG A 241 10.40 11.33 -8.90
C ARG A 241 11.90 11.28 -9.10
N GLY A 242 12.62 10.51 -8.29
CA GLY A 242 14.07 10.38 -8.41
C GLY A 242 14.52 9.95 -9.81
N ASN A 243 15.79 10.15 -10.13
CA ASN A 243 16.36 10.09 -11.49
C ASN A 243 16.52 8.68 -12.08
N ALA A 244 15.92 7.64 -11.49
CA ALA A 244 16.06 6.27 -11.98
C ALA A 244 15.23 6.06 -13.25
N LYS A 245 15.89 5.87 -14.40
CA LYS A 245 15.24 5.52 -15.67
C LYS A 245 14.47 4.22 -15.52
N ASN A 246 13.16 4.28 -15.73
CA ASN A 246 12.25 3.12 -15.78
C ASN A 246 11.07 3.40 -16.72
N ASN A 247 10.09 2.50 -16.75
CA ASN A 247 8.89 2.60 -17.58
C ASN A 247 7.97 3.81 -17.29
N ARG A 248 8.30 4.66 -16.31
CA ARG A 248 7.59 5.91 -15.95
C ARG A 248 8.41 7.16 -16.22
N THR A 249 9.49 7.06 -16.97
CA THR A 249 10.36 8.21 -17.28
C THR A 249 9.64 9.13 -18.26
N ILE A 250 9.54 10.42 -17.93
CA ILE A 250 9.03 11.47 -18.82
C ILE A 250 10.23 12.25 -19.34
N ASP A 251 10.37 12.32 -20.66
CA ASP A 251 11.57 12.85 -21.31
C ASP A 251 11.71 14.37 -21.17
N ASN A 252 10.59 15.10 -21.12
CA ASN A 252 10.58 16.55 -20.90
C ASN A 252 10.22 16.96 -19.47
N ILE A 253 10.55 16.13 -18.47
CA ILE A 253 10.18 16.39 -17.08
C ILE A 253 10.74 17.71 -16.52
N GLU A 254 11.90 18.16 -17.02
CA GLU A 254 12.48 19.44 -16.65
C GLU A 254 11.65 20.62 -17.17
N GLU A 255 11.12 20.54 -18.39
CA GLU A 255 10.21 21.55 -18.95
C GLU A 255 8.90 21.60 -18.15
N VAL A 256 8.35 20.43 -17.81
CA VAL A 256 7.16 20.29 -16.96
C VAL A 256 7.38 20.93 -15.58
N LYS A 257 8.53 20.65 -14.96
CA LYS A 257 8.91 21.20 -13.66
C LYS A 257 9.03 22.72 -13.72
N LEU A 258 9.70 23.26 -14.74
CA LEU A 258 9.85 24.71 -14.92
C LEU A 258 8.50 25.40 -15.12
N LEU A 259 7.58 24.82 -15.89
CA LEU A 259 6.21 25.31 -16.03
C LEU A 259 5.48 25.33 -14.67
N CYS A 260 5.60 24.26 -13.88
CA CYS A 260 4.99 24.23 -12.55
C CYS A 260 5.57 25.31 -11.63
N ILE A 261 6.89 25.53 -11.64
CA ILE A 261 7.55 26.60 -10.88
C ILE A 261 7.01 27.97 -11.29
N ASP A 262 6.88 28.24 -12.60
CA ASP A 262 6.29 29.48 -13.13
C ASP A 262 4.85 29.71 -12.62
N LYS A 263 4.06 28.62 -12.48
CA LYS A 263 2.70 28.68 -11.90
C LYS A 263 2.66 28.68 -10.36
N GLY A 264 3.81 28.85 -9.71
CA GLY A 264 3.94 28.98 -8.25
C GLY A 264 3.97 27.66 -7.48
N TYR A 265 4.29 26.54 -8.13
CA TYR A 265 4.45 25.26 -7.45
C TYR A 265 5.82 25.16 -6.76
N SER A 266 5.81 24.60 -5.56
CA SER A 266 7.02 24.22 -4.83
C SER A 266 7.45 22.82 -5.24
N VAL A 267 8.72 22.65 -5.63
CA VAL A 267 9.25 21.33 -5.98
C VAL A 267 9.72 20.61 -4.71
N ILE A 268 9.23 19.40 -4.47
CA ILE A 268 9.61 18.60 -3.30
C ILE A 268 10.02 17.18 -3.71
N ASP A 269 10.92 16.55 -2.93
CA ASP A 269 11.14 15.09 -2.94
C ASP A 269 10.53 14.47 -1.70
N PRO A 270 9.40 13.77 -1.79
CA PRO A 270 8.92 13.01 -0.65
C PRO A 270 9.90 11.89 -0.24
N GLY A 271 10.78 11.42 -1.14
CA GLY A 271 11.77 10.39 -0.83
C GLY A 271 12.87 10.83 0.13
N GLU A 272 13.14 12.13 0.21
CA GLU A 272 14.17 12.73 1.07
C GLU A 272 13.59 13.33 2.36
N MET A 273 12.28 13.19 2.58
CA MET A 273 11.57 13.73 3.72
C MET A 273 11.18 12.61 4.69
N SER A 274 11.22 12.89 5.99
CA SER A 274 10.56 12.04 6.99
C SER A 274 9.06 11.98 6.73
N LEU A 275 8.39 10.92 7.19
CA LEU A 275 6.94 10.79 7.03
C LEU A 275 6.18 11.97 7.67
N LEU A 276 6.67 12.50 8.80
CA LEU A 276 6.04 13.65 9.46
C LEU A 276 6.13 14.93 8.62
N GLU A 277 7.28 15.20 8.01
CA GLU A 277 7.44 16.33 7.08
C GLU A 277 6.53 16.15 5.85
N GLN A 278 6.46 14.92 5.30
CA GLN A 278 5.54 14.62 4.19
C GLN A 278 4.09 14.89 4.59
N ILE A 279 3.66 14.41 5.77
CA ILE A 279 2.31 14.65 6.30
C ILE A 279 2.05 16.15 6.43
N GLU A 280 2.97 16.92 7.04
CA GLU A 280 2.79 18.35 7.25
C GLU A 280 2.61 19.11 5.92
N VAL A 281 3.47 18.83 4.94
CA VAL A 281 3.44 19.48 3.63
C VAL A 281 2.16 19.14 2.88
N PHE A 282 1.75 17.86 2.83
CA PHE A 282 0.53 17.47 2.12
C PHE A 282 -0.76 17.94 2.81
N ARG A 283 -0.78 18.06 4.15
CA ARG A 283 -1.93 18.63 4.90
C ARG A 283 -2.20 20.09 4.57
N LYS A 284 -1.18 20.83 4.13
CA LYS A 284 -1.26 22.24 3.71
C LYS A 284 -1.50 22.39 2.20
N SER A 285 -1.27 21.34 1.41
CA SER A 285 -1.42 21.40 -0.03
C SER A 285 -2.87 21.35 -0.50
N THR A 286 -3.17 22.11 -1.54
CA THR A 286 -4.45 22.17 -2.26
C THR A 286 -4.30 21.80 -3.74
N LYS A 287 -3.07 21.81 -4.28
CA LYS A 287 -2.78 21.32 -5.63
C LYS A 287 -1.51 20.47 -5.65
N VAL A 288 -1.57 19.26 -6.21
CA VAL A 288 -0.41 18.39 -6.36
C VAL A 288 -0.25 17.97 -7.81
N VAL A 289 0.96 18.07 -8.35
CA VAL A 289 1.32 17.62 -9.71
C VAL A 289 2.54 16.72 -9.59
N GLY A 290 2.60 15.63 -10.34
CA GLY A 290 3.84 14.86 -10.44
C GLY A 290 3.73 13.57 -11.23
N VAL A 291 4.88 12.92 -11.41
CA VAL A 291 4.99 11.66 -12.15
C VAL A 291 4.47 10.51 -11.29
N HIS A 292 3.69 9.63 -11.91
CA HIS A 292 3.07 8.50 -11.24
C HIS A 292 4.01 7.71 -10.33
N GLY A 293 3.53 7.37 -9.13
CA GLY A 293 4.25 6.57 -8.15
C GLY A 293 3.74 6.70 -6.71
N SER A 294 4.33 5.88 -5.82
CA SER A 294 3.87 5.73 -4.43
C SER A 294 3.95 7.00 -3.57
N ALA A 295 4.60 8.07 -4.02
CA ALA A 295 4.57 9.36 -3.34
C ALA A 295 3.14 9.96 -3.27
N PHE A 296 2.26 9.58 -4.20
CA PHE A 296 0.84 9.95 -4.19
C PHE A 296 0.04 9.33 -3.04
N VAL A 297 0.57 8.33 -2.31
CA VAL A 297 -0.04 7.87 -1.04
C VAL A 297 -0.27 9.03 -0.08
N ASN A 298 0.60 10.05 -0.10
CA ASN A 298 0.48 11.23 0.76
C ASN A 298 -0.78 12.08 0.49
N MET A 299 -1.50 11.85 -0.63
CA MET A 299 -2.84 12.42 -0.84
C MET A 299 -3.82 12.07 0.29
N LEU A 300 -3.59 10.95 1.01
CA LEU A 300 -4.34 10.59 2.21
C LEU A 300 -4.42 11.72 3.25
N TYR A 301 -3.39 12.57 3.30
CA TYR A 301 -3.25 13.64 4.28
C TYR A 301 -3.78 14.98 3.79
N MET A 302 -4.10 15.12 2.50
CA MET A 302 -4.72 16.33 1.97
C MET A 302 -6.12 16.51 2.55
N LYS A 303 -6.48 17.76 2.87
CA LYS A 303 -7.84 18.08 3.36
C LYS A 303 -8.85 18.21 2.23
N SER A 304 -8.42 18.83 1.14
CA SER A 304 -9.20 19.09 -0.08
C SER A 304 -8.23 19.52 -1.17
N GLY A 305 -8.65 19.50 -2.43
CA GLY A 305 -7.84 20.04 -3.51
C GLY A 305 -7.87 19.19 -4.77
N SER A 306 -6.91 19.45 -5.65
CA SER A 306 -6.76 18.75 -6.91
C SER A 306 -5.40 18.10 -7.08
N VAL A 307 -5.40 16.99 -7.82
CA VAL A 307 -4.20 16.21 -8.13
C VAL A 307 -4.14 15.97 -9.63
N ILE A 308 -2.98 16.25 -10.21
CA ILE A 308 -2.67 15.98 -11.62
C ILE A 308 -1.53 14.97 -11.65
N GLU A 309 -1.84 13.75 -12.05
CA GLU A 309 -0.85 12.68 -12.15
C GLU A 309 -0.41 12.49 -13.60
N LEU A 310 0.91 12.46 -13.78
CA LEU A 310 1.56 12.36 -15.06
C LEU A 310 2.02 10.92 -15.31
N PHE A 311 1.62 10.35 -16.44
CA PHE A 311 1.92 8.97 -16.80
C PHE A 311 2.68 8.90 -18.13
N THR A 312 3.45 7.83 -18.31
CA THR A 312 3.89 7.43 -19.63
C THR A 312 2.76 6.69 -20.34
N LYS A 313 2.68 6.82 -21.66
CA LYS A 313 1.64 6.19 -22.47
C LYS A 313 1.51 4.68 -22.27
N GLU A 314 2.61 4.01 -21.96
CA GLU A 314 2.67 2.55 -21.79
C GLU A 314 2.33 2.06 -20.37
N TYR A 315 2.21 2.97 -19.39
CA TYR A 315 2.02 2.62 -17.99
C TYR A 315 1.10 3.61 -17.28
N CYS A 316 -0.18 3.27 -17.18
CA CYS A 316 -1.23 4.07 -16.55
C CYS A 316 -2.08 3.22 -15.57
N PRO A 317 -1.51 2.77 -14.43
CA PRO A 317 -2.29 2.07 -13.42
C PRO A 317 -3.21 3.06 -12.65
N LEU A 318 -4.46 2.67 -12.39
CA LEU A 318 -5.50 3.58 -11.88
C LEU A 318 -5.76 3.46 -10.36
N HIS A 319 -4.77 3.06 -9.57
CA HIS A 319 -4.97 2.83 -8.13
C HIS A 319 -5.03 4.15 -7.34
N GLU A 320 -4.22 5.14 -7.71
CA GLU A 320 -4.25 6.50 -7.18
C GLU A 320 -5.57 7.21 -7.45
N PHE A 321 -6.24 6.92 -8.58
CA PHE A 321 -7.59 7.43 -8.85
C PHE A 321 -8.59 6.99 -7.78
N ALA A 322 -8.56 5.72 -7.37
CA ALA A 322 -9.43 5.23 -6.31
C ALA A 322 -9.12 5.93 -4.98
N LEU A 323 -7.84 6.11 -4.65
CA LEU A 323 -7.40 6.85 -3.47
C LEU A 323 -7.93 8.28 -3.46
N ALA A 324 -7.70 9.05 -4.54
CA ALA A 324 -8.13 10.43 -4.65
C ALA A 324 -9.66 10.54 -4.53
N LYS A 325 -10.42 9.66 -5.20
CA LYS A 325 -11.88 9.59 -5.10
C LYS A 325 -12.35 9.34 -3.66
N HIS A 326 -11.68 8.45 -2.93
CA HIS A 326 -12.03 8.12 -1.54
C HIS A 326 -11.59 9.19 -0.54
N CYS A 327 -10.65 10.05 -0.93
CA CYS A 327 -10.26 11.26 -0.20
C CYS A 327 -11.04 12.51 -0.66
N SER A 328 -12.01 12.36 -1.57
CA SER A 328 -12.80 13.49 -2.11
C SER A 328 -11.95 14.59 -2.76
N LEU A 329 -10.87 14.19 -3.45
CA LEU A 329 -10.00 15.08 -4.22
C LEU A 329 -10.40 15.08 -5.69
N ASP A 330 -10.26 16.23 -6.34
CA ASP A 330 -10.34 16.31 -7.79
C ASP A 330 -9.10 15.64 -8.38
N TYR A 331 -9.27 14.72 -9.32
CA TYR A 331 -8.15 13.95 -9.87
C TYR A 331 -8.17 13.97 -11.38
N LYS A 332 -7.03 14.34 -11.97
CA LYS A 332 -6.82 14.44 -13.42
C LYS A 332 -5.57 13.68 -13.82
N ILE A 333 -5.59 13.14 -15.03
CA ILE A 333 -4.49 12.41 -15.62
C ILE A 333 -3.98 13.16 -16.85
N ILE A 334 -2.67 13.24 -17.00
CA ILE A 334 -2.03 13.57 -18.27
C ILE A 334 -1.08 12.44 -18.66
N GLU A 335 -1.38 11.81 -19.79
CA GLU A 335 -0.49 10.82 -20.40
C GLU A 335 0.49 11.51 -21.35
N SER A 336 1.69 10.94 -21.44
CA SER A 336 2.68 11.35 -22.43
C SER A 336 2.25 11.00 -23.85
N ASP A 337 2.89 11.65 -24.81
CA ASP A 337 2.87 11.21 -26.20
C ASP A 337 3.70 9.92 -26.41
N VAL A 338 3.84 9.50 -27.67
CA VAL A 338 4.62 8.32 -28.07
C VAL A 338 6.13 8.46 -27.83
N ASN A 339 6.61 9.68 -27.58
CA ASN A 339 8.01 9.99 -27.27
C ASN A 339 8.21 10.23 -25.77
N ASN A 340 7.29 9.77 -24.91
CA ASN A 340 7.31 9.99 -23.47
C ASN A 340 7.38 11.47 -23.05
N ARG A 341 6.83 12.38 -23.86
CA ARG A 341 6.75 13.82 -23.54
C ARG A 341 5.34 14.22 -23.11
N ILE A 342 5.23 15.08 -22.10
CA ILE A 342 3.98 15.70 -21.66
C ILE A 342 3.69 16.94 -22.49
N ASP A 343 2.45 17.06 -22.96
CA ASP A 343 1.93 18.28 -23.59
C ASP A 343 1.84 19.41 -22.57
N LEU A 344 2.73 20.40 -22.70
CA LEU A 344 2.83 21.54 -21.79
C LEU A 344 1.60 22.45 -21.85
N LYS A 345 0.95 22.61 -23.00
CA LYS A 345 -0.27 23.43 -23.11
C LYS A 345 -1.43 22.77 -22.39
N LYS A 346 -1.56 21.45 -22.54
CA LYS A 346 -2.56 20.67 -21.81
C LYS A 346 -2.33 20.74 -20.30
N LEU A 347 -1.07 20.66 -19.85
CA LEU A 347 -0.74 20.84 -18.44
C LEU A 347 -1.06 22.25 -17.95
N GLU A 348 -0.63 23.28 -18.68
CA GLU A 348 -0.86 24.68 -18.33
C GLU A 348 -2.34 25.01 -18.13
N ASN A 349 -3.24 24.48 -18.98
CA ASN A 349 -4.69 24.67 -18.84
C ASN A 349 -5.29 24.05 -17.58
N LEU A 350 -4.55 23.18 -16.88
CA LEU A 350 -5.00 22.47 -15.68
C LEU A 350 -4.38 23.01 -14.38
N LEU A 351 -3.27 23.73 -14.45
CA LEU A 351 -2.57 24.34 -13.30
C LEU A 351 -3.29 25.60 -12.79
#